data_AF-A0A972NVB4-F1
#
_entry.id   AF-A0A972NVB4-F1
#
_cell.length_a   1.000
_cell.length_b   1.000
_cell.length_c   1.000
_cell.angle_alpha   90.00
_cell.angle_beta   90.00
_cell.angle_gamma   90.00
#
_symmetry.space_group_name_H-M   'P 1'
#
loop_
_entity.id
_entity.type
_entity.pdbx_description
1 polymer ?
#
loop_
_entity_poly.entity_id
_entity_poly.type
_entity_poly.pdbx_seq_one_letter_code
_entity_poly.pdbx_strand_id
1 'polypeptide(L)'
;MKNMFVFVTLLVPFSAFSQQAPYTPEQQDHCMKLGMAYQMVAEGRDSNWPPKTALNTITASSGWGISVEQGKQIVNSVYSDPAFVDAGGPALANQIYQACLYPHGKPKPFQ
;
A
#
# COMPACT_ATOMS: atom_id res chain seq x y z
N MET A 1 -39.88 -5.36 46.19
CA MET A 1 -39.12 -4.71 45.10
C MET A 1 -37.70 -4.49 45.59
N LYS A 2 -36.71 -5.21 45.05
CA LYS A 2 -35.28 -4.88 45.14
C LYS A 2 -34.55 -5.73 44.09
N ASN A 3 -34.28 -5.12 42.94
CA ASN A 3 -33.45 -5.69 41.89
C ASN A 3 -32.00 -5.62 42.34
N MET A 4 -31.34 -6.76 42.46
CA MET A 4 -29.88 -6.85 42.56
C MET A 4 -29.33 -7.09 41.16
N PHE A 5 -28.74 -6.05 40.56
CA PHE A 5 -27.96 -6.15 39.34
C PHE A 5 -26.58 -6.72 39.69
N VAL A 6 -26.29 -7.91 39.18
CA VAL A 6 -24.94 -8.49 39.18
C VAL A 6 -24.18 -7.87 38.00
N PHE A 7 -23.23 -6.99 38.30
CA PHE A 7 -22.25 -6.51 37.32
C PHE A 7 -21.23 -7.62 37.07
N VAL A 8 -21.37 -8.33 35.94
CA VAL A 8 -20.32 -9.19 35.39
C VAL A 8 -19.33 -8.28 34.66
N THR A 9 -18.26 -7.89 35.34
CA THR A 9 -17.14 -7.21 34.71
C THR A 9 -16.39 -8.23 33.85
N LEU A 10 -16.77 -8.33 32.57
CA LEU A 10 -15.97 -8.98 31.54
C LEU A 10 -14.66 -8.20 31.40
N LEU A 11 -13.61 -8.72 32.02
CA LEU A 11 -12.22 -8.37 31.73
C LEU A 11 -11.95 -8.76 30.28
N VAL A 12 -12.19 -7.84 29.35
CA VAL A 12 -11.67 -7.93 27.99
C VAL A 12 -10.15 -7.78 28.11
N PRO A 13 -9.33 -8.78 27.77
CA PRO A 13 -7.90 -8.62 27.77
C PRO A 13 -7.56 -7.54 26.74
N PHE A 14 -7.00 -6.43 27.24
CA PHE A 14 -6.39 -5.39 26.44
C PHE A 14 -5.44 -6.05 25.43
N SER A 15 -5.70 -5.77 24.16
CA SER A 15 -4.97 -6.28 23.02
C SER A 15 -3.47 -6.15 23.23
N ALA A 16 -2.76 -7.26 23.01
CA ALA A 16 -1.32 -7.28 22.90
C ALA A 16 -0.90 -6.20 21.89
N PHE A 17 -0.22 -5.17 22.38
CA PHE A 17 0.49 -4.20 21.56
C PHE A 17 1.54 -4.99 20.76
N SER A 18 1.28 -5.23 19.49
CA SER A 18 2.30 -5.77 18.59
C SER A 18 3.33 -4.65 18.38
N GLN A 19 4.46 -4.72 19.08
CA GLN A 19 5.69 -4.13 18.57
C GLN A 19 5.87 -4.72 17.16
N GLN A 20 5.55 -3.96 16.13
CA GLN A 20 5.85 -4.38 14.76
C GLN A 20 7.37 -4.53 14.69
N ALA A 21 7.82 -5.77 14.54
CA ALA A 21 9.23 -6.06 14.31
C ALA A 21 9.72 -5.20 13.13
N PRO A 22 10.98 -4.72 13.17
CA PRO A 22 11.53 -3.95 12.06
C PRO A 22 11.39 -4.72 10.75
N TYR A 23 10.90 -4.06 9.70
CA TYR A 23 10.68 -4.65 8.40
C TYR A 23 11.97 -5.22 7.82
N THR A 24 11.90 -6.41 7.23
CA THR A 24 13.08 -7.02 6.60
C THR A 24 13.53 -6.20 5.39
N PRO A 25 14.82 -6.25 5.01
CA PRO A 25 15.30 -5.60 3.79
C PRO A 25 14.51 -5.99 2.54
N GLU A 26 14.08 -7.25 2.44
CA GLU A 26 13.29 -7.77 1.32
C GLU A 26 11.90 -7.13 1.26
N GLN A 27 11.27 -6.92 2.42
CA GLN A 27 9.97 -6.25 2.47
C GLN A 27 10.10 -4.77 2.06
N GLN A 28 11.15 -4.09 2.53
CA GLN A 28 11.41 -2.70 2.14
C GLN A 28 11.68 -2.58 0.64
N ASP A 29 12.51 -3.47 0.09
CA ASP A 29 12.80 -3.55 -1.35
C ASP A 29 11.53 -3.83 -2.17
N HIS A 30 10.70 -4.78 -1.74
CA HIS A 30 9.41 -5.06 -2.38
C HIS A 30 8.50 -3.83 -2.41
N CYS A 31 8.32 -3.16 -1.27
CA CYS A 31 7.47 -1.96 -1.19
C CYS A 31 8.04 -0.79 -2.01
N MET A 32 9.36 -0.64 -2.06
CA MET A 32 10.03 0.37 -2.88
C MET A 32 9.77 0.11 -4.36
N LYS A 33 9.98 -1.13 -4.84
CA LYS A 33 9.71 -1.53 -6.22
C LYS A 33 8.25 -1.35 -6.60
N LEU A 34 7.33 -1.65 -5.69
CA LEU A 34 5.91 -1.39 -5.89
C LEU A 34 5.63 0.11 -6.07
N GLY A 35 6.19 0.97 -5.22
CA GLY A 35 6.10 2.43 -5.37
C GLY A 35 6.66 2.91 -6.70
N MET A 36 7.82 2.42 -7.12
CA MET A 36 8.44 2.75 -8.41
C MET A 36 7.57 2.33 -9.60
N ALA A 37 6.91 1.18 -9.53
CA ALA A 37 6.00 0.74 -10.59
C ALA A 37 4.79 1.67 -10.73
N TYR A 38 4.17 2.07 -9.61
CA TYR A 38 3.08 3.06 -9.64
C TYR A 38 3.55 4.41 -10.19
N GLN A 39 4.75 4.86 -9.80
CA GLN A 39 5.34 6.07 -10.34
C GLN A 39 5.51 5.99 -11.86
N MET A 40 6.11 4.92 -12.36
CA MET A 40 6.35 4.73 -13.79
C MET A 40 5.05 4.73 -14.60
N VAL A 41 4.00 4.11 -14.07
CA VAL A 41 2.68 4.09 -14.71
C VAL A 41 2.05 5.49 -14.71
N ALA A 42 2.17 6.24 -13.61
CA ALA A 42 1.64 7.60 -13.52
C ALA A 42 2.37 8.56 -14.46
N GLU A 43 3.71 8.50 -14.51
CA GLU A 43 4.51 9.28 -15.46
C GLU A 43 4.19 8.91 -16.91
N GLY A 44 3.98 7.62 -17.18
CA GLY A 44 3.51 7.14 -18.47
C GLY A 44 2.14 7.73 -18.84
N ARG A 45 1.16 7.69 -17.92
CA ARG A 45 -0.15 8.31 -18.11
C ARG A 45 -0.03 9.80 -18.41
N ASP A 46 0.74 10.53 -17.60
CA ASP A 46 0.94 11.98 -17.76
C ASP A 46 1.65 12.32 -19.07
N SER A 47 2.44 11.37 -19.60
CA SER A 47 3.06 11.41 -20.93
C SER A 47 2.16 10.85 -22.05
N ASN A 48 0.87 10.63 -21.79
CA ASN A 48 -0.13 10.06 -22.71
C ASN A 48 0.19 8.65 -23.24
N TRP A 49 0.89 7.83 -22.46
CA TRP A 49 1.05 6.42 -22.80
C TRP A 49 -0.31 5.71 -22.75
N PRO A 50 -0.62 4.83 -23.71
CA PRO A 50 -1.78 3.97 -23.58
C PRO A 50 -1.53 2.94 -22.46
N PRO A 51 -2.58 2.48 -21.74
CA PRO A 51 -2.45 1.52 -20.63
C PRO A 51 -1.64 0.26 -20.96
N LYS A 52 -1.74 -0.23 -22.20
CA LYS A 52 -0.99 -1.40 -22.68
C LYS A 52 0.52 -1.14 -22.69
N THR A 53 0.95 0.06 -23.07
CA THR A 53 2.37 0.44 -23.03
C THR A 53 2.88 0.49 -21.60
N ALA A 54 2.12 1.12 -20.69
CA ALA A 54 2.47 1.16 -19.27
C ALA A 54 2.60 -0.25 -18.68
N LEU A 55 1.65 -1.15 -18.97
CA LEU A 55 1.69 -2.55 -18.54
C LEU A 55 2.96 -3.25 -19.02
N ASN A 56 3.22 -3.19 -20.34
CA ASN A 56 4.38 -3.84 -20.94
C ASN A 56 5.68 -3.35 -20.29
N THR A 57 5.80 -2.05 -20.06
CA THR A 57 6.99 -1.45 -19.45
C THR A 57 7.24 -1.98 -18.04
N ILE A 58 6.23 -2.00 -17.17
CA ILE A 58 6.44 -2.42 -15.78
C ILE A 58 6.61 -3.94 -15.64
N THR A 59 6.01 -4.74 -16.54
CA THR A 59 6.17 -6.20 -16.53
C THR A 59 7.46 -6.66 -17.21
N ALA A 60 7.99 -5.87 -18.16
CA ALA A 60 9.27 -6.15 -18.81
C ALA A 60 10.48 -5.66 -17.98
N SER A 61 10.24 -4.84 -16.96
CA SER A 61 11.27 -4.34 -16.06
C SER A 61 11.83 -5.50 -15.21
N SER A 62 12.93 -6.08 -15.70
CA SER A 62 13.67 -7.13 -15.01
C SER A 62 14.19 -6.59 -13.69
N GLY A 63 13.70 -7.14 -12.58
CA GLY A 63 14.17 -6.78 -11.23
C GLY A 63 13.08 -6.26 -10.30
N TRP A 64 11.92 -5.86 -10.83
CA TRP A 64 10.79 -5.42 -9.99
C TRP A 64 9.92 -6.57 -9.48
N GLY A 65 9.98 -7.75 -10.12
CA GLY A 65 9.23 -8.92 -9.68
C GLY A 65 7.70 -8.78 -9.81
N ILE A 66 7.23 -7.86 -10.65
CA ILE A 66 5.80 -7.60 -10.87
C ILE A 66 5.24 -8.61 -11.86
N SER A 67 4.27 -9.40 -11.42
CA SER A 67 3.53 -10.31 -12.31
C SER A 67 2.64 -9.53 -13.27
N VAL A 68 2.19 -10.19 -14.35
CA VAL A 68 1.28 -9.55 -15.32
C VAL A 68 -0.04 -9.16 -14.66
N GLU A 69 -0.56 -10.00 -13.76
CA GLU A 69 -1.79 -9.76 -13.01
C GLU A 69 -1.63 -8.54 -12.09
N GLN A 70 -0.53 -8.46 -11.35
CA GLN A 70 -0.23 -7.31 -10.51
C GLN A 70 -0.04 -6.05 -11.35
N GLY A 71 0.66 -6.14 -12.49
CA GLY A 71 0.83 -5.02 -13.41
C GLY A 71 -0.50 -4.49 -13.94
N LYS A 72 -1.45 -5.38 -14.29
CA LYS A 72 -2.80 -4.99 -14.71
C LYS A 72 -3.54 -4.23 -13.60
N GLN A 73 -3.42 -4.68 -12.35
CA GLN A 73 -4.01 -3.99 -11.21
C GLN A 73 -3.43 -2.58 -11.04
N ILE A 74 -2.10 -2.44 -11.07
CA ILE A 74 -1.42 -1.14 -10.97
C ILE A 74 -1.88 -0.19 -12.07
N VAL A 75 -1.87 -0.66 -13.32
CA VAL A 75 -2.29 0.15 -14.48
C VAL A 75 -3.75 0.56 -14.35
N ASN A 76 -4.64 -0.35 -13.95
CA ASN A 76 -6.04 -0.01 -13.77
C ASN A 76 -6.26 1.00 -12.64
N SER A 77 -5.54 0.88 -11.52
CA SER A 77 -5.61 1.87 -10.44
C SER A 77 -5.20 3.25 -10.95
N VAL A 78 -4.04 3.37 -11.61
CA VAL A 78 -3.50 4.68 -12.02
C VAL A 78 -4.32 5.37 -13.11
N TYR A 79 -4.92 4.61 -14.03
CA TYR A 79 -5.67 5.15 -15.16
C TYR A 79 -7.17 5.31 -14.90
N SER A 80 -7.75 4.51 -14.02
CA SER A 80 -9.20 4.40 -13.87
C SER A 80 -9.72 4.75 -12.48
N ASP A 81 -8.89 4.65 -11.44
CA ASP A 81 -9.33 4.95 -10.07
C ASP A 81 -9.21 6.47 -9.81
N PRO A 82 -10.33 7.15 -9.48
CA PRO A 82 -10.34 8.57 -9.19
C PRO A 82 -9.38 8.99 -8.06
N ALA A 83 -9.03 8.08 -7.14
CA ALA A 83 -8.06 8.37 -6.09
C ALA A 83 -6.62 8.55 -6.61
N PHE A 84 -6.35 8.08 -7.83
CA PHE A 84 -5.01 8.02 -8.42
C PHE A 84 -4.87 8.86 -9.68
N VAL A 85 -5.97 9.18 -10.36
CA VAL A 85 -5.97 9.87 -11.67
C VAL A 85 -5.29 11.23 -11.64
N ASP A 86 -5.36 11.94 -10.51
CA ASP A 86 -4.73 13.26 -10.32
C ASP A 86 -3.42 13.21 -9.52
N ALA A 87 -3.02 12.03 -9.05
CA ALA A 87 -1.79 11.87 -8.28
C ALA A 87 -0.57 11.86 -9.21
N GLY A 88 0.38 12.78 -8.98
CA GLY A 88 1.66 12.83 -9.69
C GLY A 88 2.59 11.69 -9.25
N GLY A 89 3.45 11.24 -10.17
CA GLY A 89 4.30 10.05 -10.00
C GLY A 89 5.04 9.93 -8.66
N PRO A 90 5.88 10.91 -8.25
CA PRO A 90 6.66 10.80 -7.02
C PRO A 90 5.81 10.79 -5.73
N ALA A 91 4.74 11.57 -5.69
CA ALA A 91 3.83 11.61 -4.54
C ALA A 91 3.10 10.27 -4.39
N LEU A 92 2.65 9.72 -5.50
CA LEU A 92 2.01 8.42 -5.55
C LEU A 92 2.97 7.29 -5.13
N ALA A 93 4.21 7.32 -5.60
CA ALA A 93 5.25 6.36 -5.22
C ALA A 93 5.40 6.26 -3.70
N ASN A 94 5.50 7.42 -3.03
CA ASN A 94 5.64 7.49 -1.59
C ASN A 94 4.37 6.99 -0.88
N GLN A 95 3.18 7.34 -1.36
CA GLN A 95 1.92 6.85 -0.76
C GLN A 95 1.83 5.32 -0.81
N ILE A 96 2.13 4.73 -1.98
CA ILE A 96 2.13 3.27 -2.16
C ILE A 96 3.20 2.59 -1.31
N TYR A 97 4.42 3.14 -1.28
CA TYR A 97 5.48 2.63 -0.42
C TYR A 97 5.05 2.59 1.04
N GLN A 98 4.48 3.69 1.55
CA GLN A 98 4.02 3.80 2.93
C GLN A 98 2.84 2.86 3.21
N ALA A 99 1.90 2.71 2.28
CA ALA A 99 0.76 1.79 2.42
C ALA A 99 1.21 0.32 2.43
N CYS A 100 2.19 -0.03 1.59
CA CYS A 100 2.78 -1.36 1.56
C CYS A 100 3.55 -1.70 2.83
N LEU A 101 4.35 -0.74 3.32
CA LEU A 101 5.16 -0.93 4.52
C LEU A 101 4.26 -0.94 5.78
N TYR A 102 3.26 -0.07 5.83
CA TYR A 102 2.39 0.15 6.98
C TYR A 102 0.91 -0.15 6.65
N PRO A 103 0.53 -1.41 6.36
CA PRO A 103 -0.84 -1.75 5.97
C PRO A 103 -1.88 -1.51 7.09
N HIS A 104 -1.43 -1.41 8.34
CA HIS A 104 -2.25 -1.11 9.52
C HIS A 104 -1.99 0.30 10.09
N GLY A 105 -1.34 1.17 9.31
CA GLY A 105 -0.94 2.51 9.73
C GLY A 105 0.46 2.55 10.35
N LYS A 106 1.02 3.76 10.43
CA LYS A 106 2.37 3.99 10.96
C LYS A 106 2.39 3.79 12.48
N PRO A 107 3.41 3.13 13.05
CA PRO A 107 3.65 3.13 14.48
C PRO A 107 3.78 4.58 14.97
N LYS A 108 2.99 4.95 15.98
CA LYS A 108 3.18 6.23 16.66
C LYS A 108 4.44 6.13 17.53
N PRO A 109 5.33 7.13 17.53
CA PRO A 109 6.43 7.16 18.47
C PRO A 109 5.86 7.12 19.90
N PHE A 110 6.53 6.39 20.80
CA PHE A 110 6.21 6.43 22.22
C PHE A 110 6.29 7.89 22.67
N GLN A 111 5.14 8.46 23.04
CA GLN A 111 5.07 9.74 23.76
C GLN A 111 5.24 9.47 25.25
#